data_AF-A0A6I3KMA1-F1
#
_entry.id   AF-A0A6I3KMA1-F1
#
_cell.length_a   1.000
_cell.length_b   1.000
_cell.length_c   1.000
_cell.angle_alpha   90.00
_cell.angle_beta   90.00
_cell.angle_gamma   90.00
#
_symmetry.space_group_name_H-M   'P 1'
#
loop_
_entity.id
_entity.type
_entity.pdbx_description
1 polymer ?
#
loop_
_entity_poly.entity_id
_entity_poly.type
_entity_poly.pdbx_seq_one_letter_code
_entity_poly.pdbx_strand_id
1 'polypeptide(L)'
;MPLQNKFTVAALCCAAALFAAGSQAASAADFTYNEKSNADLAKKLKIPVYFAVPKSTWAKLPDIKTTDKLVEFKHPDGIKAKGDVGLRLVVAKRSGLSARLGKSGLLQTGDIMLTFRSEWGGAGAYPNIQMGISHTGFAYVDKSGNLRNLDNPMDAEYVGPGNLTSSHYRTLNFLHIIRPRNLTDAQKANLLAWATKLNASAGKVYPSQISFNQDYNKPKYQPGRPLDFVKTFGQIALGQGNSSGKPLDMYCSEFVWSLLSLRNCDPAKDAEAFKGSRVPSCVKEPMEPMNATGNVLPTHGRNSYSGLADGPLLVIDPMELPDDVRKPLIDSIFVENPAGMSKMSVGHRTVAEQMQPQFAKLKGYYVGMTGRMWQNWRARLIGTGFNWAGIAENYSPTSFLINTLLPPDNNNRSMDYVATIFIE
;
A
#
# COMPACT_ATOMS: atom_id res chain seq x y z
N MET A 1 -87.65 29.44 -15.57
CA MET A 1 -87.21 28.98 -16.91
C MET A 1 -85.70 29.15 -17.02
N PRO A 2 -84.97 28.19 -17.61
CA PRO A 2 -83.66 27.74 -17.14
C PRO A 2 -82.49 28.11 -18.06
N LEU A 3 -81.24 27.91 -17.59
CA LEU A 3 -80.09 27.27 -18.28
C LEU A 3 -78.81 27.61 -17.48
N GLN A 4 -78.30 26.63 -16.74
CA GLN A 4 -77.07 25.87 -17.04
C GLN A 4 -75.77 26.59 -16.67
N ASN A 5 -75.10 26.06 -15.63
CA ASN A 5 -73.69 25.69 -15.78
C ASN A 5 -73.37 24.50 -14.88
N LYS A 6 -72.81 23.47 -15.52
CA LYS A 6 -72.43 22.19 -14.94
C LYS A 6 -70.93 22.19 -14.59
N PHE A 7 -70.57 21.21 -13.76
CA PHE A 7 -69.27 20.52 -13.67
C PHE A 7 -68.16 21.24 -12.88
N THR A 8 -67.34 20.59 -12.04
CA THR A 8 -67.39 19.31 -11.29
C THR A 8 -66.29 19.45 -10.24
N VAL A 9 -66.52 18.99 -9.00
CA VAL A 9 -65.49 18.90 -7.98
C VAL A 9 -64.61 17.68 -8.28
N ALA A 10 -63.33 17.90 -8.60
CA ALA A 10 -62.32 16.85 -8.71
C ALA A 10 -61.59 16.70 -7.37
N ALA A 11 -61.67 15.51 -6.79
CA ALA A 11 -61.02 15.12 -5.56
C ALA A 11 -59.49 15.05 -5.73
N LEU A 12 -58.75 15.65 -4.80
CA LEU A 12 -57.32 15.48 -4.62
C LEU A 12 -57.03 14.11 -4.00
N CYS A 13 -56.52 13.18 -4.80
CA CYS A 13 -55.77 12.03 -4.28
C CYS A 13 -54.28 12.39 -4.27
N CYS A 14 -53.74 12.70 -3.09
CA CYS A 14 -52.30 12.74 -2.86
C CYS A 14 -51.74 11.30 -2.91
N ALA A 15 -51.10 10.94 -4.02
CA ALA A 15 -50.25 9.76 -4.07
C ALA A 15 -48.89 10.11 -3.44
N ALA A 16 -48.65 9.57 -2.24
CA ALA A 16 -47.32 9.53 -1.64
C ALA A 16 -46.43 8.57 -2.45
N ALA A 17 -45.62 9.11 -3.36
CA ALA A 17 -44.56 8.36 -4.00
C ALA A 17 -43.39 8.22 -3.02
N LEU A 18 -43.36 7.06 -2.33
CA LEU A 18 -42.19 6.58 -1.62
C LEU A 18 -41.02 6.43 -2.60
N PHE A 19 -39.96 7.22 -2.41
CA PHE A 19 -38.65 6.99 -3.01
C PHE A 19 -38.05 5.70 -2.43
N ALA A 20 -38.46 4.56 -2.95
CA ALA A 20 -37.68 3.34 -2.87
C ALA A 20 -36.56 3.43 -3.91
N ALA A 21 -35.50 4.20 -3.61
CA ALA A 21 -34.21 4.01 -4.25
C ALA A 21 -33.66 2.67 -3.77
N GLY A 22 -34.20 1.58 -4.35
CA GLY A 22 -33.70 0.23 -4.14
C GLY A 22 -32.23 0.22 -4.54
N SER A 23 -31.37 -0.06 -3.57
CA SER A 23 -30.00 -0.48 -3.82
C SER A 23 -30.06 -1.72 -4.72
N GLN A 24 -29.92 -1.54 -6.04
CA GLN A 24 -29.64 -2.65 -6.93
C GLN A 24 -28.37 -3.32 -6.41
N ALA A 25 -28.52 -4.55 -5.92
CA ALA A 25 -27.38 -5.35 -5.52
C ALA A 25 -26.49 -5.53 -6.76
N ALA A 26 -25.25 -5.05 -6.68
CA ALA A 26 -24.31 -5.21 -7.77
C ALA A 26 -24.08 -6.71 -8.05
N SER A 27 -24.12 -7.09 -9.33
CA SER A 27 -23.75 -8.43 -9.77
C SER A 27 -22.26 -8.67 -9.57
N ALA A 28 -21.84 -9.94 -9.56
CA ALA A 28 -20.42 -10.28 -9.63
C ALA A 28 -19.79 -9.64 -10.89
N ALA A 29 -18.61 -9.05 -10.74
CA ALA A 29 -17.87 -8.37 -11.79
C ALA A 29 -16.42 -8.87 -11.83
N ASP A 30 -15.88 -9.00 -13.03
CA ASP A 30 -14.51 -9.44 -13.27
C ASP A 30 -13.65 -8.32 -13.86
N PHE A 31 -12.34 -8.41 -13.64
CA PHE A 31 -11.38 -7.54 -14.31
C PHE A 31 -11.26 -7.96 -15.78
N THR A 32 -11.39 -6.99 -16.68
CA THR A 32 -11.35 -7.25 -18.13
C THR A 32 -10.30 -6.37 -18.82
N TYR A 33 -9.68 -6.94 -19.86
CA TYR A 33 -8.77 -6.20 -20.73
C TYR A 33 -9.53 -5.68 -21.96
N ASN A 34 -9.30 -4.42 -22.31
CA ASN A 34 -9.79 -3.83 -23.55
C ASN A 34 -8.72 -2.90 -24.12
N GLU A 35 -8.30 -3.15 -25.36
CA GLU A 35 -7.16 -2.46 -25.99
C GLU A 35 -7.34 -0.95 -26.06
N LYS A 36 -8.51 -0.47 -26.51
CA LYS A 36 -8.81 0.97 -26.59
C LYS A 36 -8.78 1.62 -25.20
N SER A 37 -9.46 1.01 -24.22
CA SER A 37 -9.45 1.50 -22.84
C SER A 37 -8.03 1.49 -22.26
N ASN A 38 -7.21 0.50 -22.59
CA ASN A 38 -5.83 0.39 -22.13
C ASN A 38 -4.96 1.54 -22.65
N ALA A 39 -5.10 1.90 -23.93
CA ALA A 39 -4.37 3.03 -24.52
C ALA A 39 -4.75 4.38 -23.86
N ASP A 40 -6.03 4.58 -23.56
CA ASP A 40 -6.50 5.79 -22.87
C ASP A 40 -6.02 5.83 -21.41
N LEU A 41 -6.06 4.68 -20.72
CA LEU A 41 -5.53 4.56 -19.35
C LEU A 41 -4.02 4.75 -19.30
N ALA A 42 -3.25 4.26 -20.28
CA ALA A 42 -1.81 4.48 -20.35
C ALA A 42 -1.47 5.98 -20.39
N LYS A 43 -2.23 6.77 -21.15
CA LYS A 43 -2.07 8.24 -21.22
C LYS A 43 -2.42 8.93 -19.90
N LYS A 44 -3.47 8.46 -19.22
CA LYS A 44 -3.91 9.00 -17.92
C LYS A 44 -2.93 8.66 -16.79
N LEU A 45 -2.47 7.42 -16.74
CA LEU A 45 -1.55 6.92 -15.72
C LEU A 45 -0.17 7.57 -15.89
N LYS A 46 0.37 7.55 -17.11
CA LYS A 46 1.69 8.11 -17.44
C LYS A 46 2.78 7.68 -16.44
N ILE A 47 2.77 6.42 -16.07
CA ILE A 47 3.75 5.81 -15.15
C ILE A 47 4.85 5.12 -15.94
N PRO A 48 6.08 5.03 -15.41
CA PRO A 48 7.08 4.12 -15.95
C PRO A 48 6.69 2.66 -15.70
N VAL A 49 7.19 1.72 -16.51
CA VAL A 49 6.83 0.30 -16.37
C VAL A 49 7.18 -0.28 -15.01
N TYR A 50 8.26 0.18 -14.39
CA TYR A 50 8.68 -0.25 -13.04
C TYR A 50 7.82 0.34 -11.90
N PHE A 51 6.75 1.08 -12.19
CA PHE A 51 5.69 1.43 -11.23
C PHE A 51 4.48 0.49 -11.35
N ALA A 52 4.43 -0.35 -12.38
CA ALA A 52 3.48 -1.44 -12.47
C ALA A 52 4.01 -2.67 -11.71
N VAL A 53 3.25 -3.77 -11.73
CA VAL A 53 3.65 -5.03 -11.10
C VAL A 53 3.49 -6.21 -12.05
N PRO A 54 4.31 -7.27 -11.94
CA PRO A 54 4.07 -8.52 -12.64
C PRO A 54 2.72 -9.13 -12.22
N LYS A 55 2.02 -9.79 -13.16
CA LYS A 55 0.74 -10.47 -12.89
C LYS A 55 0.85 -11.58 -11.84
N SER A 56 2.04 -12.17 -11.67
CA SER A 56 2.34 -13.17 -10.62
C SER A 56 2.25 -12.62 -9.20
N THR A 57 2.21 -11.30 -9.03
CA THR A 57 2.06 -10.63 -7.72
C THR A 57 0.59 -10.57 -7.29
N TRP A 58 -0.34 -10.76 -8.23
CA TRP A 58 -1.77 -10.51 -8.01
C TRP A 58 -2.40 -11.55 -7.08
N ALA A 59 -3.12 -11.05 -6.07
CA ALA A 59 -3.91 -11.87 -5.18
C ALA A 59 -5.02 -12.59 -5.95
N LYS A 60 -5.35 -13.80 -5.50
CA LYS A 60 -6.62 -14.45 -5.83
C LYS A 60 -7.75 -13.66 -5.19
N LEU A 61 -8.77 -13.33 -5.98
CA LEU A 61 -9.89 -12.51 -5.52
C LEU A 61 -11.15 -13.36 -5.36
N PRO A 62 -12.01 -13.04 -4.38
CA PRO A 62 -13.36 -13.58 -4.32
C PRO A 62 -14.24 -12.94 -5.40
N ASP A 63 -15.50 -13.36 -5.50
CA ASP A 63 -16.51 -12.67 -6.29
C ASP A 63 -16.65 -11.21 -5.84
N ILE A 64 -16.53 -10.28 -6.79
CA ILE A 64 -16.55 -8.84 -6.51
C ILE A 64 -17.89 -8.26 -6.89
N LYS A 65 -18.59 -7.63 -5.95
CA LYS A 65 -19.90 -7.02 -6.17
C LYS A 65 -19.77 -5.51 -6.21
N THR A 66 -19.52 -4.93 -7.38
CA THR A 66 -19.31 -3.49 -7.50
C THR A 66 -19.95 -2.88 -8.74
N THR A 67 -20.24 -1.58 -8.66
CA THR A 67 -20.61 -0.74 -9.80
C THR A 67 -19.42 0.01 -10.38
N ASP A 68 -18.25 -0.05 -9.73
CA ASP A 68 -17.01 0.56 -10.22
C ASP A 68 -16.45 -0.28 -11.39
N LYS A 69 -15.72 0.35 -12.32
CA LYS A 69 -15.18 -0.35 -13.49
C LYS A 69 -13.91 -1.12 -13.13
N LEU A 70 -13.89 -2.42 -13.41
CA LEU A 70 -12.76 -3.30 -13.16
C LEU A 70 -11.97 -3.54 -14.45
N VAL A 71 -10.72 -3.08 -14.50
CA VAL A 71 -9.87 -3.14 -15.71
C VAL A 71 -8.55 -3.84 -15.44
N GLU A 72 -8.18 -4.80 -16.28
CA GLU A 72 -6.79 -5.25 -16.37
C GLU A 72 -6.03 -4.28 -17.27
N PHE A 73 -5.16 -3.46 -16.67
CA PHE A 73 -4.26 -2.57 -17.39
C PHE A 73 -2.94 -3.28 -17.67
N LYS A 74 -2.51 -3.29 -18.94
CA LYS A 74 -1.20 -3.75 -19.37
C LYS A 74 -0.33 -2.55 -19.73
N HIS A 75 0.86 -2.49 -19.14
CA HIS A 75 1.78 -1.40 -19.43
C HIS A 75 2.26 -1.49 -20.88
N PRO A 76 2.32 -0.38 -21.66
CA PRO A 76 2.74 -0.41 -23.06
C PRO A 76 4.08 -1.14 -23.30
N ASP A 77 5.08 -0.85 -22.46
CA ASP A 77 6.41 -1.49 -22.52
C ASP A 77 6.38 -3.00 -22.18
N GLY A 78 5.31 -3.48 -21.53
CA GLY A 78 5.09 -4.89 -21.19
C GLY A 78 4.30 -5.68 -22.23
N ILE A 79 3.59 -5.03 -23.17
CA ILE A 79 2.67 -5.72 -24.10
C ILE A 79 3.41 -6.71 -25.02
N LYS A 80 4.63 -6.36 -25.45
CA LYS A 80 5.46 -7.20 -26.33
C LYS A 80 6.55 -7.96 -25.57
N ALA A 81 6.65 -7.77 -24.25
CA ALA A 81 7.60 -8.47 -23.41
C ALA A 81 7.09 -9.89 -23.12
N LYS A 82 7.98 -10.76 -22.61
CA LYS A 82 7.56 -12.12 -22.20
C LYS A 82 6.75 -12.10 -20.90
N GLY A 83 7.10 -11.21 -19.98
CA GLY A 83 6.41 -11.03 -18.70
C GLY A 83 5.18 -10.12 -18.81
N ASP A 84 4.06 -10.55 -18.20
CA ASP A 84 2.85 -9.74 -18.10
C ASP A 84 2.98 -8.74 -16.94
N VAL A 85 3.24 -7.46 -17.29
CA VAL A 85 3.41 -6.37 -16.33
C VAL A 85 2.29 -5.33 -16.51
N GLY A 86 1.63 -5.01 -15.40
CA GLY A 86 0.44 -4.19 -15.43
C GLY A 86 -0.12 -3.86 -14.06
N LEU A 87 -1.35 -3.35 -14.05
CA LEU A 87 -2.10 -3.04 -12.84
C LEU A 87 -3.50 -3.61 -12.97
N ARG A 88 -4.05 -4.05 -11.84
CA ARG A 88 -5.47 -4.39 -11.74
C ARG A 88 -6.21 -3.16 -11.23
N LEU A 89 -6.88 -2.42 -12.10
CA LEU A 89 -7.46 -1.11 -11.81
C LEU A 89 -8.93 -1.20 -11.43
N VAL A 90 -9.29 -0.58 -10.31
CA VAL A 90 -10.67 -0.26 -9.94
C VAL A 90 -10.88 1.21 -10.22
N VAL A 91 -11.56 1.54 -11.31
CA VAL A 91 -11.88 2.93 -11.65
C VAL A 91 -13.16 3.32 -10.93
N ALA A 92 -13.02 4.13 -9.88
CA ALA A 92 -14.08 4.44 -8.93
C ALA A 92 -14.30 5.95 -8.80
N LYS A 93 -15.55 6.37 -8.62
CA LYS A 93 -15.88 7.76 -8.29
C LYS A 93 -15.61 8.07 -6.83
N ARG A 94 -15.15 9.29 -6.53
CA ARG A 94 -14.87 9.71 -5.15
C ARG A 94 -16.09 9.68 -4.22
N SER A 95 -17.26 10.10 -4.71
CA SER A 95 -18.50 10.09 -3.91
C SER A 95 -18.84 8.67 -3.48
N GLY A 96 -19.08 8.43 -2.18
CA GLY A 96 -19.47 7.11 -1.66
C GLY A 96 -18.40 6.00 -1.76
N LEU A 97 -17.14 6.36 -2.05
CA LEU A 97 -16.05 5.40 -2.30
C LEU A 97 -15.87 4.37 -1.18
N SER A 98 -15.79 4.83 0.08
CA SER A 98 -15.62 3.96 1.25
C SER A 98 -16.72 2.89 1.37
N ALA A 99 -17.98 3.28 1.16
CA ALA A 99 -19.11 2.35 1.25
C ALA A 99 -19.11 1.34 0.09
N ARG A 100 -18.83 1.79 -1.15
CA ARG A 100 -18.77 0.87 -2.30
C ARG A 100 -17.61 -0.12 -2.19
N LEU A 101 -16.41 0.35 -1.86
CA LEU A 101 -15.26 -0.52 -1.70
C LEU A 101 -15.47 -1.53 -0.57
N GLY A 102 -15.96 -1.10 0.59
CA GLY A 102 -16.21 -1.99 1.73
C GLY A 102 -17.25 -3.07 1.44
N LYS A 103 -18.32 -2.73 0.72
CA LYS A 103 -19.39 -3.67 0.36
C LYS A 103 -19.05 -4.57 -0.83
N SER A 104 -17.99 -4.24 -1.58
CA SER A 104 -17.65 -4.97 -2.81
C SER A 104 -17.11 -6.38 -2.59
N GLY A 105 -16.60 -6.68 -1.40
CA GLY A 105 -15.85 -7.91 -1.12
C GLY A 105 -14.41 -7.89 -1.66
N LEU A 106 -14.02 -6.88 -2.45
CA LEU A 106 -12.66 -6.73 -2.96
C LEU A 106 -11.68 -6.43 -1.82
N LEU A 107 -12.00 -5.45 -0.96
CA LEU A 107 -11.17 -5.05 0.18
C LEU A 107 -11.63 -5.77 1.44
N GLN A 108 -10.68 -6.10 2.30
CA GLN A 108 -10.89 -6.86 3.53
C GLN A 108 -10.13 -6.22 4.70
N THR A 109 -10.59 -6.49 5.92
CA THR A 109 -9.85 -6.10 7.12
C THR A 109 -8.47 -6.75 7.15
N GLY A 110 -7.44 -5.94 7.33
CA GLY A 110 -6.04 -6.37 7.27
C GLY A 110 -5.33 -5.95 5.98
N ASP A 111 -6.06 -5.45 4.97
CA ASP A 111 -5.44 -4.88 3.79
C ASP A 111 -4.64 -3.62 4.13
N ILE A 112 -3.62 -3.36 3.33
CA ILE A 112 -2.71 -2.22 3.42
C ILE A 112 -2.98 -1.31 2.23
N MET A 113 -3.14 -0.01 2.49
CA MET A 113 -3.33 1.01 1.46
C MET A 113 -2.04 1.79 1.26
N LEU A 114 -1.43 1.67 0.09
CA LEU A 114 -0.26 2.46 -0.27
C LEU A 114 -0.68 3.65 -1.13
N THR A 115 -0.34 4.85 -0.69
CA THR A 115 -0.55 6.06 -1.50
C THR A 115 0.42 6.05 -2.67
N PHE A 116 -0.13 6.00 -3.88
CA PHE A 116 0.63 5.91 -5.13
C PHE A 116 0.57 7.25 -5.90
N ARG A 117 1.76 7.77 -6.22
CA ARG A 117 1.99 9.07 -6.86
C ARG A 117 2.55 8.84 -8.26
N SER A 118 1.68 8.75 -9.26
CA SER A 118 2.11 8.58 -10.66
C SER A 118 3.10 9.66 -11.13
N GLU A 119 2.94 10.88 -10.62
CA GLU A 119 3.73 12.05 -10.94
C GLU A 119 5.17 12.02 -10.43
N TRP A 120 5.50 11.05 -9.56
CA TRP A 120 6.87 10.75 -9.15
C TRP A 120 7.66 9.98 -10.20
N GLY A 121 6.97 9.35 -11.17
CA GLY A 121 7.60 8.57 -12.23
C GLY A 121 8.54 9.43 -13.07
N GLY A 122 9.81 9.05 -13.13
CA GLY A 122 10.84 9.78 -13.87
C GLY A 122 11.27 11.10 -13.22
N ALA A 123 11.03 11.27 -11.91
CA ALA A 123 11.50 12.44 -11.16
C ALA A 123 12.96 12.31 -10.68
N GLY A 124 13.52 11.10 -10.61
CA GLY A 124 14.88 10.84 -10.14
C GLY A 124 15.01 9.47 -9.48
N ALA A 125 16.22 9.10 -9.06
CA ALA A 125 16.48 7.77 -8.50
C ALA A 125 15.62 7.45 -7.27
N TYR A 126 15.54 8.37 -6.30
CA TYR A 126 14.75 8.18 -5.09
C TYR A 126 13.27 7.86 -5.37
N PRO A 127 12.48 8.72 -6.05
CA PRO A 127 11.08 8.43 -6.31
C PRO A 127 10.88 7.18 -7.18
N ASN A 128 11.83 6.88 -8.08
CA ASN A 128 11.75 5.70 -8.92
C ASN A 128 11.97 4.40 -8.12
N ILE A 129 12.94 4.39 -7.20
CA ILE A 129 13.20 3.26 -6.29
C ILE A 129 12.04 3.06 -5.31
N GLN A 130 11.41 4.15 -4.85
CA GLN A 130 10.19 4.07 -4.03
C GLN A 130 8.95 3.64 -4.84
N MET A 131 9.07 3.43 -6.15
CA MET A 131 7.97 3.02 -7.03
C MET A 131 6.74 3.95 -6.92
N GLY A 132 6.96 5.24 -6.67
CA GLY A 132 5.89 6.23 -6.48
C GLY A 132 5.11 6.09 -5.17
N ILE A 133 5.56 5.26 -4.23
CA ILE A 133 4.89 5.08 -2.94
C ILE A 133 5.37 6.15 -1.96
N SER A 134 4.40 6.85 -1.36
CA SER A 134 4.67 7.98 -0.45
C SER A 134 4.16 7.79 0.98
N HIS A 135 3.13 6.97 1.16
CA HIS A 135 2.48 6.78 2.46
C HIS A 135 1.82 5.40 2.53
N THR A 136 1.56 4.91 3.73
CA THR A 136 0.83 3.67 3.94
C THR A 136 -0.18 3.79 5.07
N GLY A 137 -1.32 3.17 4.88
CA GLY A 137 -2.44 3.12 5.80
C GLY A 137 -2.96 1.71 5.99
N PHE A 138 -3.66 1.50 7.09
CA PHE A 138 -4.35 0.25 7.39
C PHE A 138 -5.82 0.34 6.97
N ALA A 139 -6.29 -0.66 6.22
CA ALA A 139 -7.68 -0.78 5.83
C ALA A 139 -8.44 -1.78 6.71
N TYR A 140 -9.63 -1.38 7.14
CA TYR A 140 -10.58 -2.29 7.79
C TYR A 140 -12.02 -2.06 7.34
N VAL A 141 -12.82 -3.12 7.34
CA VAL A 141 -14.26 -3.03 7.07
C VAL A 141 -14.98 -2.97 8.40
N ASP A 142 -15.71 -1.88 8.64
CA ASP A 142 -16.46 -1.70 9.88
C ASP A 142 -17.75 -2.55 9.90
N LYS A 143 -18.44 -2.56 11.05
CA LYS A 143 -19.69 -3.32 11.24
C LYS A 143 -20.82 -2.90 10.29
N SER A 144 -20.74 -1.71 9.69
CA SER A 144 -21.70 -1.21 8.70
C SER A 144 -21.34 -1.62 7.27
N GLY A 145 -20.24 -2.36 7.08
CA GLY A 145 -19.72 -2.76 5.79
C GLY A 145 -18.97 -1.65 5.05
N ASN A 146 -18.60 -0.56 5.72
CA ASN A 146 -17.86 0.53 5.09
C ASN A 146 -16.35 0.29 5.26
N LEU A 147 -15.59 0.61 4.22
CA LEU A 147 -14.13 0.63 4.29
C LEU A 147 -13.67 1.83 5.11
N ARG A 148 -12.77 1.58 6.04
CA ARG A 148 -12.17 2.57 6.93
C ARG A 148 -10.65 2.58 6.77
N ASN A 149 -10.05 3.76 6.96
CA ASN A 149 -8.61 3.93 7.02
C ASN A 149 -8.15 4.30 8.44
N LEU A 150 -6.96 3.82 8.80
CA LEU A 150 -6.22 4.22 9.98
C LEU A 150 -4.75 4.40 9.61
N ASP A 151 -4.19 5.56 9.94
CA ASP A 151 -2.87 6.00 9.49
C ASP A 151 -2.06 6.54 10.68
N ASN A 152 -0.75 6.71 10.51
CA ASN A 152 0.06 7.58 11.35
C ASN A 152 0.72 8.63 10.46
N PRO A 153 0.42 9.94 10.59
CA PRO A 153 -0.37 10.61 11.64
C PRO A 153 -1.82 10.15 11.82
N MET A 154 -2.32 10.13 13.07
CA MET A 154 -3.72 9.82 13.41
C MET A 154 -4.59 11.09 13.54
N ASP A 155 -4.28 12.14 12.79
CA ASP A 155 -4.96 13.43 12.88
C ASP A 155 -6.09 13.59 11.84
N ALA A 156 -6.67 14.79 11.80
CA ALA A 156 -7.75 15.12 10.87
C ALA A 156 -7.30 15.14 9.39
N GLU A 157 -6.00 15.39 9.12
CA GLU A 157 -5.45 15.47 7.77
C GLU A 157 -5.32 14.08 7.14
N TYR A 158 -4.87 13.10 7.93
CA TYR A 158 -4.59 11.74 7.45
C TYR A 158 -5.77 10.80 7.68
N VAL A 159 -6.30 10.74 8.90
CA VAL A 159 -7.43 9.85 9.24
C VAL A 159 -8.76 10.57 9.04
N GLY A 160 -8.91 11.78 9.57
CA GLY A 160 -10.17 12.52 9.52
C GLY A 160 -11.34 11.68 10.05
N PRO A 161 -12.49 11.63 9.37
CA PRO A 161 -13.59 10.73 9.74
C PRO A 161 -13.30 9.23 9.52
N GLY A 162 -12.12 8.86 9.02
CA GLY A 162 -11.68 7.49 8.78
C GLY A 162 -12.39 6.79 7.62
N ASN A 163 -12.92 7.52 6.64
CA ASN A 163 -13.70 6.99 5.52
C ASN A 163 -13.12 7.41 4.15
N LEU A 164 -11.80 7.59 4.07
CA LEU A 164 -11.09 8.08 2.88
C LEU A 164 -11.50 9.49 2.43
N THR A 165 -12.02 10.32 3.35
CA THR A 165 -12.42 11.72 3.06
C THR A 165 -11.56 12.77 3.75
N SER A 166 -10.50 12.38 4.45
CA SER A 166 -9.51 13.33 4.98
C SER A 166 -8.78 14.06 3.84
N SER A 167 -8.13 15.18 4.13
CA SER A 167 -7.46 16.00 3.11
C SER A 167 -6.36 15.23 2.38
N HIS A 168 -5.61 14.37 3.08
CA HIS A 168 -4.63 13.48 2.47
C HIS A 168 -5.28 12.63 1.38
N TYR A 169 -6.34 11.87 1.70
CA TYR A 169 -7.01 10.95 0.76
C TYR A 169 -7.84 11.65 -0.33
N ARG A 170 -8.39 12.83 -0.04
CA ARG A 170 -9.20 13.61 -1.01
C ARG A 170 -8.40 14.12 -2.20
N THR A 171 -7.10 14.30 -2.03
CA THR A 171 -6.21 14.77 -3.11
C THR A 171 -5.54 13.63 -3.87
N LEU A 172 -5.72 12.38 -3.43
CA LEU A 172 -5.14 11.21 -4.09
C LEU A 172 -5.97 10.81 -5.31
N ASN A 173 -5.26 10.42 -6.36
CA ASN A 173 -5.84 9.77 -7.54
C ASN A 173 -5.65 8.26 -7.50
N PHE A 174 -4.64 7.75 -6.77
CA PHE A 174 -4.32 6.32 -6.78
C PHE A 174 -3.97 5.77 -5.40
N LEU A 175 -4.46 4.56 -5.14
CA LEU A 175 -4.13 3.75 -3.96
C LEU A 175 -3.82 2.33 -4.40
N HIS A 176 -2.62 1.81 -4.13
CA HIS A 176 -2.40 0.37 -4.23
C HIS A 176 -2.93 -0.31 -2.98
N ILE A 177 -3.58 -1.45 -3.18
CA ILE A 177 -4.08 -2.30 -2.11
C ILE A 177 -3.22 -3.55 -2.06
N ILE A 178 -2.60 -3.79 -0.91
CA ILE A 178 -1.75 -4.96 -0.64
C ILE A 178 -2.43 -5.80 0.45
N ARG A 179 -2.40 -7.12 0.32
CA ARG A 179 -3.04 -8.04 1.26
C ARG A 179 -2.02 -8.98 1.90
N PRO A 180 -1.95 -9.05 3.24
CA PRO A 180 -1.26 -10.12 3.93
C PRO A 180 -1.89 -11.49 3.59
N ARG A 181 -1.04 -12.46 3.28
CA ARG A 181 -1.45 -13.82 2.95
C ARG A 181 -2.01 -14.53 4.17
N ASN A 182 -3.00 -15.39 3.91
CA ASN A 182 -3.48 -16.40 4.87
C ASN A 182 -3.97 -15.83 6.22
N LEU A 183 -4.49 -14.60 6.25
CA LEU A 183 -5.17 -14.10 7.45
C LEU A 183 -6.41 -14.94 7.75
N THR A 184 -6.43 -15.57 8.92
CA THR A 184 -7.61 -16.31 9.41
C THR A 184 -8.73 -15.36 9.83
N ASP A 185 -9.96 -15.85 9.93
CA ASP A 185 -11.08 -15.02 10.38
C ASP A 185 -10.86 -14.49 11.81
N ALA A 186 -10.25 -15.29 12.69
CA ALA A 186 -9.85 -14.85 14.02
C ALA A 186 -8.82 -13.72 13.98
N GLN A 187 -7.82 -13.81 13.09
CA GLN A 187 -6.83 -12.74 12.92
C GLN A 187 -7.47 -11.46 12.36
N LYS A 188 -8.38 -11.57 11.38
CA LYS A 188 -9.13 -10.42 10.87
C LYS A 188 -10.00 -9.78 11.95
N ALA A 189 -10.65 -10.58 12.80
CA ALA A 189 -11.44 -10.10 13.91
C ALA A 189 -10.58 -9.37 14.97
N ASN A 190 -9.41 -9.91 15.31
CA ASN A 190 -8.45 -9.26 16.21
C ASN A 190 -8.00 -7.91 15.64
N LEU A 191 -7.60 -7.88 14.36
CA LEU A 191 -7.19 -6.65 13.69
C LEU A 191 -8.30 -5.60 13.65
N LEU A 192 -9.55 -6.01 13.40
CA LEU A 192 -10.72 -5.12 13.48
C LEU A 192 -10.86 -4.53 14.89
N ALA A 193 -10.72 -5.35 15.93
CA ALA A 193 -10.84 -4.91 17.31
C ALA A 193 -9.74 -3.91 17.69
N TRP A 194 -8.49 -4.18 17.31
CA TRP A 194 -7.37 -3.25 17.50
C TRP A 194 -7.58 -1.92 16.75
N ALA A 195 -7.91 -1.98 15.46
CA ALA A 195 -8.13 -0.79 14.64
C ALA A 195 -9.30 0.06 15.17
N THR A 196 -10.40 -0.57 15.57
CA THR A 196 -11.57 0.12 16.15
C THR A 196 -11.20 0.82 17.45
N LYS A 197 -10.43 0.15 18.33
CA LYS A 197 -10.01 0.69 19.61
C LYS A 197 -9.08 1.89 19.43
N LEU A 198 -8.10 1.79 18.54
CA LEU A 198 -7.18 2.88 18.18
C LEU A 198 -7.91 4.07 17.56
N ASN A 199 -8.82 3.82 16.61
CA ASN A 199 -9.58 4.89 15.97
C ASN A 199 -10.46 5.64 16.98
N ALA A 200 -11.07 4.93 17.93
CA ALA A 200 -11.88 5.53 19.00
C ALA A 200 -11.03 6.34 20.00
N SER A 201 -9.74 6.03 20.15
CA SER A 201 -8.83 6.72 21.07
C SER A 201 -7.86 7.69 20.37
N ALA A 202 -7.96 7.87 19.04
CA ALA A 202 -7.01 8.62 18.22
C ALA A 202 -6.65 9.99 18.82
N GLY A 203 -7.65 10.82 19.16
CA GLY A 203 -7.42 12.15 19.74
C GLY A 203 -6.83 12.17 21.16
N LYS A 204 -6.81 11.02 21.86
CA LYS A 204 -6.15 10.87 23.16
C LYS A 204 -4.71 10.37 23.03
N VAL A 205 -4.43 9.53 22.02
CA VAL A 205 -3.12 8.90 21.81
C VAL A 205 -2.21 9.73 20.91
N TYR A 206 -2.75 10.50 19.96
CA TYR A 206 -1.96 11.29 19.03
C TYR A 206 -2.05 12.80 19.37
N PRO A 207 -0.92 13.54 19.37
CA PRO A 207 0.47 13.08 19.19
C PRO A 207 1.15 12.65 20.52
N SER A 208 0.40 12.60 21.63
CA SER A 208 0.96 12.55 22.99
C SER A 208 1.59 11.21 23.41
N GLN A 209 1.12 10.10 22.84
CA GLN A 209 1.63 8.75 23.11
C GLN A 209 2.15 8.04 21.87
N ILE A 210 1.57 8.32 20.71
CA ILE A 210 2.10 7.94 19.39
C ILE A 210 2.26 9.23 18.61
N SER A 211 3.40 9.41 17.94
CA SER A 211 3.65 10.56 17.09
C SER A 211 4.20 10.11 15.73
N PHE A 212 4.25 11.03 14.76
CA PHE A 212 4.87 10.77 13.49
C PHE A 212 6.37 11.06 13.53
N ASN A 213 7.18 10.05 13.19
CA ASN A 213 8.63 10.21 13.07
C ASN A 213 9.00 10.89 11.74
N GLN A 214 9.49 12.14 11.81
CA GLN A 214 9.93 12.89 10.64
C GLN A 214 11.38 12.59 10.22
N ASP A 215 12.16 11.93 11.08
CA ASP A 215 13.53 11.55 10.77
C ASP A 215 13.54 10.18 10.09
N TYR A 216 13.46 10.16 8.75
CA TYR A 216 13.42 8.95 7.92
C TYR A 216 14.68 8.06 7.98
N ASN A 217 15.72 8.48 8.74
CA ASN A 217 16.94 7.70 8.94
C ASN A 217 16.98 6.98 10.30
N LYS A 218 15.91 7.06 11.11
CA LYS A 218 15.82 6.46 12.44
C LYS A 218 14.60 5.54 12.60
N PRO A 219 14.57 4.38 11.92
CA PRO A 219 13.50 3.41 12.13
C PRO A 219 13.49 2.88 13.57
N LYS A 220 12.34 2.37 14.01
CA LYS A 220 12.15 1.70 15.30
C LYS A 220 12.58 0.25 15.34
N TYR A 221 12.79 -0.35 14.18
CA TYR A 221 13.42 -1.66 14.12
C TYR A 221 14.78 -1.65 14.80
N GLN A 222 15.03 -2.66 15.62
CA GLN A 222 16.32 -2.90 16.27
C GLN A 222 16.66 -4.38 16.12
N PRO A 223 17.83 -4.73 15.54
CA PRO A 223 18.30 -6.10 15.48
C PRO A 223 18.28 -6.77 16.86
N GLY A 224 17.71 -7.97 16.95
CA GLY A 224 17.57 -8.73 18.19
C GLY A 224 16.45 -8.28 19.14
N ARG A 225 15.81 -7.12 18.91
CA ARG A 225 14.63 -6.64 19.65
C ARG A 225 13.55 -6.02 18.74
N PRO A 226 13.16 -6.69 17.65
CA PRO A 226 12.30 -6.11 16.62
C PRO A 226 10.85 -5.83 17.06
N LEU A 227 10.39 -6.45 18.16
CA LEU A 227 9.00 -6.37 18.59
C LEU A 227 8.79 -5.57 19.88
N ASP A 228 9.86 -5.02 20.46
CA ASP A 228 9.77 -4.24 21.71
C ASP A 228 8.87 -3.00 21.52
N PHE A 229 9.04 -2.29 20.41
CA PHE A 229 8.21 -1.13 20.10
C PHE A 229 6.74 -1.51 19.81
N VAL A 230 6.49 -2.71 19.26
CA VAL A 230 5.12 -3.22 19.02
C VAL A 230 4.41 -3.52 20.34
N LYS A 231 5.13 -4.02 21.34
CA LYS A 231 4.57 -4.18 22.69
C LYS A 231 4.15 -2.82 23.25
N THR A 232 4.99 -1.79 23.15
CA THR A 232 4.63 -0.43 23.59
C THR A 232 3.44 0.11 22.80
N PHE A 233 3.40 -0.10 21.48
CA PHE A 233 2.25 0.24 20.66
C PHE A 233 0.96 -0.45 21.15
N GLY A 234 1.02 -1.75 21.47
CA GLY A 234 -0.09 -2.50 22.04
C GLY A 234 -0.53 -1.99 23.42
N GLN A 235 0.40 -1.63 24.31
CA GLN A 235 0.11 -1.01 25.61
C GLN A 235 -0.65 0.31 25.45
N ILE A 236 -0.19 1.17 24.54
CA ILE A 236 -0.85 2.45 24.22
C ILE A 236 -2.25 2.19 23.67
N ALA A 237 -2.39 1.28 22.70
CA ALA A 237 -3.67 0.92 22.09
C ALA A 237 -4.66 0.38 23.13
N LEU A 238 -4.19 -0.37 24.14
CA LEU A 238 -5.00 -0.87 25.26
C LEU A 238 -5.36 0.20 26.30
N GLY A 239 -4.79 1.40 26.22
CA GLY A 239 -4.95 2.46 27.22
C GLY A 239 -4.10 2.25 28.48
N GLN A 240 -3.10 1.38 28.41
CA GLN A 240 -2.15 1.12 29.51
C GLN A 240 -1.05 2.18 29.59
N GLY A 241 -0.93 3.04 28.57
CA GLY A 241 0.03 4.14 28.51
C GLY A 241 1.38 3.73 27.93
N ASN A 242 2.31 4.69 27.91
CA ASN A 242 3.71 4.49 27.56
C ASN A 242 4.60 4.75 28.78
N SER A 243 5.29 3.73 29.27
CA SER A 243 6.14 3.84 30.46
C SER A 243 7.40 4.68 30.27
N SER A 244 7.76 5.04 29.03
CA SER A 244 8.97 5.82 28.73
C SER A 244 8.82 7.33 28.99
N GLY A 245 7.59 7.82 29.18
CA GLY A 245 7.29 9.25 29.31
C GLY A 245 7.47 10.07 28.03
N LYS A 246 7.80 9.43 26.91
CA LYS A 246 7.91 10.05 25.57
C LYS A 246 6.94 9.38 24.60
N PRO A 247 6.43 10.08 23.58
CA PRO A 247 5.66 9.46 22.53
C PRO A 247 6.48 8.36 21.83
N LEU A 248 5.79 7.30 21.41
CA LEU A 248 6.33 6.33 20.48
C LEU A 248 6.25 6.95 19.07
N ASP A 249 7.33 7.59 18.64
CA ASP A 249 7.41 8.19 17.30
C ASP A 249 7.55 7.09 16.26
N MET A 250 6.71 7.05 15.23
CA MET A 250 6.76 5.96 14.24
C MET A 250 6.52 6.48 12.84
N TYR A 251 7.05 5.80 11.83
CA TYR A 251 6.60 6.01 10.46
C TYR A 251 5.17 5.49 10.27
N CYS A 252 4.49 5.97 9.23
CA CYS A 252 3.20 5.43 8.79
C CYS A 252 3.25 3.91 8.59
N SER A 253 4.37 3.41 8.07
CA SER A 253 4.56 1.99 7.79
C SER A 253 4.91 1.14 9.00
N GLU A 254 5.65 1.68 9.96
CA GLU A 254 5.88 1.04 11.25
C GLU A 254 4.58 0.90 12.04
N PHE A 255 3.66 1.87 11.91
CA PHE A 255 2.35 1.82 12.52
C PHE A 255 1.52 0.67 11.95
N VAL A 256 1.43 0.59 10.62
CA VAL A 256 0.73 -0.51 9.93
C VAL A 256 1.37 -1.87 10.26
N TRP A 257 2.71 -1.94 10.24
CA TRP A 257 3.46 -3.15 10.57
C TRP A 257 3.20 -3.58 12.02
N SER A 258 3.13 -2.65 12.96
CA SER A 258 2.80 -2.93 14.37
C SER A 258 1.38 -3.46 14.53
N LEU A 259 0.41 -2.84 13.85
CA LEU A 259 -0.97 -3.29 13.90
C LEU A 259 -1.12 -4.72 13.34
N LEU A 260 -0.47 -5.01 12.20
CA LEU A 260 -0.41 -6.36 11.64
C LEU A 260 0.32 -7.37 12.53
N SER A 261 1.27 -6.90 13.34
CA SER A 261 1.99 -7.74 14.30
C SER A 261 1.11 -8.21 15.47
N LEU A 262 0.01 -7.50 15.72
CA LEU A 262 -0.99 -7.84 16.74
C LEU A 262 -2.08 -8.80 16.26
N ARG A 263 -2.02 -9.30 15.01
CA ARG A 263 -3.07 -10.14 14.41
C ARG A 263 -3.42 -11.40 15.23
N ASN A 264 -2.45 -11.98 15.95
CA ASN A 264 -2.73 -13.16 16.80
C ASN A 264 -3.09 -12.81 18.24
N CYS A 265 -3.12 -11.52 18.61
CA CYS A 265 -3.46 -11.06 19.95
C CYS A 265 -4.93 -10.60 19.98
N ASP A 266 -5.74 -11.23 20.82
CA ASP A 266 -7.10 -10.78 21.12
C ASP A 266 -7.03 -9.65 22.16
N PRO A 267 -7.35 -8.40 21.81
CA PRO A 267 -7.23 -7.27 22.73
C PRO A 267 -8.15 -7.38 23.96
N ALA A 268 -9.17 -8.24 23.94
CA ALA A 268 -10.04 -8.48 25.09
C ALA A 268 -9.49 -9.53 26.05
N LYS A 269 -8.71 -10.50 25.55
CA LYS A 269 -8.19 -11.64 26.35
C LYS A 269 -6.73 -11.50 26.72
N ASP A 270 -5.91 -10.93 25.84
CA ASP A 270 -4.47 -10.91 25.98
C ASP A 270 -3.94 -9.60 26.60
N ALA A 271 -4.82 -8.68 27.00
CA ALA A 271 -4.45 -7.35 27.49
C ALA A 271 -3.47 -7.39 28.68
N GLU A 272 -3.62 -8.35 29.60
CA GLU A 272 -2.74 -8.50 30.76
C GLU A 272 -1.31 -8.89 30.37
N ALA A 273 -1.12 -9.66 29.28
CA ALA A 273 0.20 -10.06 28.82
C ALA A 273 1.08 -8.85 28.43
N PHE A 274 0.45 -7.75 27.99
CA PHE A 274 1.15 -6.51 27.63
C PHE A 274 1.71 -5.74 28.83
N LYS A 275 1.25 -6.01 30.06
CA LYS A 275 1.77 -5.37 31.28
C LYS A 275 3.10 -5.95 31.76
N GLY A 276 3.43 -7.18 31.34
CA GLY A 276 4.66 -7.86 31.73
C GLY A 276 5.92 -7.20 31.15
N SER A 277 7.12 -7.68 31.51
CA SER A 277 8.39 -7.15 30.98
C SER A 277 8.72 -7.65 29.57
N ARG A 278 8.24 -8.84 29.19
CA ARG A 278 8.51 -9.47 27.89
C ARG A 278 7.48 -9.06 26.82
N VAL A 279 7.85 -9.20 25.55
CA VAL A 279 6.90 -9.12 24.43
C VAL A 279 5.93 -10.31 24.51
N PRO A 280 4.60 -10.09 24.46
CA PRO A 280 3.63 -11.19 24.47
C PRO A 280 3.86 -12.16 23.31
N SER A 281 3.69 -13.46 23.57
CA SER A 281 3.98 -14.51 22.57
C SER A 281 3.08 -14.46 21.33
N CYS A 282 1.89 -13.85 21.44
CA CYS A 282 0.97 -13.62 20.34
C CYS A 282 1.48 -12.55 19.35
N VAL A 283 2.38 -11.65 19.78
CA VAL A 283 2.96 -10.63 18.90
C VAL A 283 3.96 -11.31 17.95
N LYS A 284 3.71 -11.21 16.64
CA LYS A 284 4.52 -11.85 15.61
C LYS A 284 4.74 -10.93 14.42
N GLU A 285 5.94 -10.90 13.89
CA GLU A 285 6.27 -10.15 12.68
C GLU A 285 5.31 -10.55 11.53
N PRO A 286 4.74 -9.58 10.79
CA PRO A 286 3.98 -9.86 9.57
C PRO A 286 4.90 -10.12 8.37
N MET A 287 6.09 -9.52 8.38
CA MET A 287 7.17 -9.70 7.41
C MET A 287 8.49 -9.27 8.04
N GLU A 288 9.58 -9.85 7.55
CA GLU A 288 10.93 -9.41 7.92
C GLU A 288 11.19 -7.97 7.42
N PRO A 289 11.94 -7.16 8.17
CA PRO A 289 12.42 -5.87 7.68
C PRO A 289 13.34 -6.06 6.48
N MET A 290 13.31 -5.12 5.55
CA MET A 290 14.10 -5.24 4.33
C MET A 290 15.45 -4.54 4.48
N ASN A 291 16.50 -5.26 4.07
CA ASN A 291 17.81 -4.69 3.76
C ASN A 291 17.73 -3.74 2.56
N ALA A 292 18.79 -2.97 2.29
CA ALA A 292 18.81 -2.10 1.13
C ALA A 292 18.77 -2.90 -0.19
N THR A 293 19.56 -3.96 -0.29
CA THR A 293 19.59 -4.88 -1.45
C THR A 293 19.37 -6.33 -1.01
N GLY A 294 18.74 -7.11 -1.88
CA GLY A 294 18.41 -8.51 -1.65
C GLY A 294 19.31 -9.51 -2.39
N ASN A 295 18.95 -10.79 -2.29
CA ASN A 295 19.61 -11.90 -2.98
C ASN A 295 18.67 -12.69 -3.92
N VAL A 296 17.45 -12.19 -4.16
CA VAL A 296 16.45 -12.81 -5.02
C VAL A 296 16.89 -12.90 -6.48
N LEU A 297 17.62 -11.91 -6.99
CA LEU A 297 18.17 -11.98 -8.35
C LEU A 297 19.58 -12.61 -8.35
N PRO A 298 19.97 -13.31 -9.43
CA PRO A 298 19.14 -13.77 -10.55
C PRO A 298 18.50 -15.15 -10.30
N THR A 299 18.53 -15.68 -9.07
CA THR A 299 18.26 -17.11 -8.81
C THR A 299 16.81 -17.42 -8.47
N HIS A 300 16.03 -16.43 -8.03
CA HIS A 300 14.61 -16.55 -7.64
C HIS A 300 14.34 -17.70 -6.67
N GLY A 301 15.29 -17.98 -5.77
CA GLY A 301 15.22 -19.13 -4.87
C GLY A 301 14.05 -19.04 -3.90
N ARG A 302 13.56 -20.18 -3.43
CA ARG A 302 12.44 -20.24 -2.45
C ARG A 302 12.73 -19.54 -1.12
N ASN A 303 13.99 -19.42 -0.74
CA ASN A 303 14.44 -18.77 0.49
C ASN A 303 15.17 -17.45 0.23
N SER A 304 15.10 -16.92 -0.99
CA SER A 304 15.69 -15.62 -1.27
C SER A 304 14.85 -14.49 -0.69
N TYR A 305 15.45 -13.33 -0.48
CA TYR A 305 14.78 -12.12 -0.03
C TYR A 305 15.08 -10.95 -0.99
N SER A 306 14.17 -9.99 -1.00
CA SER A 306 14.28 -8.72 -1.72
C SER A 306 14.76 -7.62 -0.77
N GLY A 307 15.53 -6.67 -1.29
CA GLY A 307 15.84 -5.42 -0.62
C GLY A 307 14.91 -4.28 -1.02
N LEU A 308 14.91 -3.21 -0.24
CA LEU A 308 14.15 -1.97 -0.49
C LEU A 308 14.46 -1.33 -1.83
N ALA A 309 15.68 -1.52 -2.34
CA ALA A 309 16.12 -1.00 -3.61
C ALA A 309 15.89 -1.97 -4.78
N ASP A 310 15.33 -3.16 -4.57
CA ASP A 310 15.20 -4.16 -5.64
C ASP A 310 13.91 -4.00 -6.45
N GLY A 311 12.93 -3.22 -5.95
CA GLY A 311 11.59 -3.11 -6.50
C GLY A 311 11.53 -2.94 -8.03
N PRO A 312 12.16 -1.90 -8.60
CA PRO A 312 12.19 -1.71 -10.05
C PRO A 312 12.80 -2.89 -10.83
N LEU A 313 13.88 -3.50 -10.33
CA LEU A 313 14.49 -4.66 -10.98
C LEU A 313 13.55 -5.86 -10.96
N LEU A 314 12.82 -6.08 -9.87
CA LEU A 314 11.86 -7.18 -9.75
C LEU A 314 10.63 -7.03 -10.64
N VAL A 315 10.35 -5.82 -11.13
CA VAL A 315 9.34 -5.59 -12.18
C VAL A 315 9.92 -5.80 -13.58
N ILE A 316 11.15 -5.34 -13.82
CA ILE A 316 11.80 -5.38 -15.14
C ILE A 316 12.28 -6.80 -15.49
N ASP A 317 12.82 -7.53 -14.52
CA ASP A 317 13.46 -8.84 -14.74
C ASP A 317 12.51 -9.88 -15.39
N PRO A 318 11.26 -10.07 -14.90
CA PRO A 318 10.31 -11.01 -15.52
C PRO A 318 9.92 -10.65 -16.96
N MET A 319 10.16 -9.41 -17.40
CA MET A 319 9.86 -8.99 -18.78
C MET A 319 10.81 -9.64 -19.80
N GLU A 320 11.98 -10.13 -19.36
CA GLU A 320 13.03 -10.73 -20.20
C GLU A 320 13.39 -9.86 -21.41
N LEU A 321 13.47 -8.54 -21.20
CA LEU A 321 13.74 -7.58 -22.27
C LEU A 321 15.15 -7.81 -22.86
N PRO A 322 15.30 -7.68 -24.19
CA PRO A 322 16.60 -7.60 -24.85
C PRO A 322 17.51 -6.51 -24.25
N ASP A 323 18.82 -6.72 -24.25
CA ASP A 323 19.81 -5.82 -23.62
C ASP A 323 19.72 -4.36 -24.11
N ASP A 324 19.44 -4.16 -25.40
CA ASP A 324 19.30 -2.86 -26.06
C ASP A 324 18.06 -2.09 -25.61
N VAL A 325 17.05 -2.79 -25.06
CA VAL A 325 15.86 -2.19 -24.45
C VAL A 325 16.00 -2.11 -22.92
N ARG A 326 16.54 -3.16 -22.30
CA ARG A 326 16.67 -3.30 -20.85
C ARG A 326 17.65 -2.29 -20.25
N LYS A 327 18.81 -2.09 -20.88
CA LYS A 327 19.84 -1.18 -20.34
C LYS A 327 19.36 0.28 -20.31
N PRO A 328 18.81 0.86 -21.38
CA PRO A 328 18.23 2.21 -21.32
C PRO A 328 17.10 2.34 -20.29
N LEU A 329 16.27 1.31 -20.15
CA LEU A 329 15.21 1.30 -19.15
C LEU A 329 15.78 1.35 -17.72
N ILE A 330 16.80 0.54 -17.42
CA ILE A 330 17.52 0.58 -16.13
C ILE A 330 18.18 1.93 -15.91
N ASP A 331 18.84 2.48 -16.93
CA ASP A 331 19.48 3.78 -16.85
C ASP A 331 18.48 4.89 -16.52
N SER A 332 17.26 4.83 -17.08
CA SER A 332 16.20 5.81 -16.87
C SER A 332 15.75 5.93 -15.40
N ILE A 333 15.94 4.88 -14.60
CA ILE A 333 15.61 4.88 -13.16
C ILE A 333 16.45 5.93 -12.43
N PHE A 334 17.68 6.15 -12.89
CA PHE A 334 18.67 7.01 -12.23
C PHE A 334 18.83 8.38 -12.91
N VAL A 335 17.98 8.70 -13.90
CA VAL A 335 18.00 10.01 -14.56
C VAL A 335 17.29 11.01 -13.66
N GLU A 336 18.02 12.02 -13.21
CA GLU A 336 17.50 13.08 -12.36
C GLU A 336 16.65 14.08 -13.15
N ASN A 337 15.55 14.52 -12.54
CA ASN A 337 14.63 15.49 -13.13
C ASN A 337 14.18 16.50 -12.06
N PRO A 338 14.87 17.64 -11.92
CA PRO A 338 14.57 18.64 -10.91
C PRO A 338 13.11 19.13 -10.92
N ALA A 339 12.50 19.24 -12.11
CA ALA A 339 11.10 19.63 -12.23
C ALA A 339 10.15 18.57 -11.65
N GLY A 340 10.45 17.28 -11.84
CA GLY A 340 9.72 16.18 -11.21
C GLY A 340 9.89 16.17 -9.69
N MET A 341 11.13 16.37 -9.22
CA MET A 341 11.47 16.42 -7.79
C MET A 341 10.68 17.48 -7.03
N SER A 342 10.43 18.64 -7.64
CA SER A 342 9.68 19.75 -7.04
C SER A 342 8.24 19.38 -6.62
N LYS A 343 7.68 18.31 -7.17
CA LYS A 343 6.32 17.82 -6.85
C LYS A 343 6.25 16.95 -5.59
N MET A 344 7.41 16.61 -5.01
CA MET A 344 7.48 15.85 -3.78
C MET A 344 7.41 16.77 -2.55
N SER A 345 6.96 16.22 -1.43
CA SER A 345 7.01 16.93 -0.14
C SER A 345 8.46 17.28 0.22
N VAL A 346 8.65 18.29 1.07
CA VAL A 346 9.97 18.72 1.54
C VAL A 346 10.78 17.54 2.11
N GLY A 347 10.15 16.71 2.94
CA GLY A 347 10.81 15.54 3.55
C GLY A 347 11.36 14.56 2.50
N HIS A 348 10.55 14.20 1.49
CA HIS A 348 11.01 13.30 0.42
C HIS A 348 12.10 13.92 -0.44
N ARG A 349 12.05 15.23 -0.70
CA ARG A 349 13.11 15.94 -1.42
C ARG A 349 14.43 15.91 -0.65
N THR A 350 14.40 16.21 0.64
CA THR A 350 15.60 16.17 1.50
C THR A 350 16.23 14.78 1.53
N VAL A 351 15.44 13.73 1.70
CA VAL A 351 15.96 12.35 1.67
C VAL A 351 16.58 12.03 0.31
N ALA A 352 15.92 12.41 -0.79
CA ALA A 352 16.44 12.16 -2.12
C ALA A 352 17.77 12.87 -2.37
N GLU A 353 17.90 14.14 -1.99
CA GLU A 353 19.14 14.92 -2.09
C GLU A 353 20.27 14.31 -1.26
N GLN A 354 19.99 13.87 -0.03
CA GLN A 354 20.97 13.22 0.85
C GLN A 354 21.43 11.86 0.29
N MET A 355 20.54 11.13 -0.37
CA MET A 355 20.82 9.80 -0.92
C MET A 355 21.49 9.82 -2.30
N GLN A 356 21.55 10.97 -2.98
CA GLN A 356 22.14 11.12 -4.33
C GLN A 356 23.50 10.41 -4.51
N PRO A 357 24.50 10.56 -3.60
CA PRO A 357 25.80 9.90 -3.76
C PRO A 357 25.71 8.37 -3.76
N GLN A 358 24.69 7.80 -3.11
CA GLN A 358 24.48 6.36 -3.03
C GLN A 358 23.80 5.82 -4.30
N PHE A 359 22.98 6.62 -4.97
CA PHE A 359 22.29 6.18 -6.20
C PHE A 359 23.25 5.85 -7.36
N ALA A 360 24.39 6.55 -7.46
CA ALA A 360 25.41 6.22 -8.44
C ALA A 360 25.99 4.80 -8.22
N LYS A 361 26.23 4.40 -6.96
CA LYS A 361 26.68 3.05 -6.62
C LYS A 361 25.57 2.02 -6.88
N LEU A 362 24.32 2.37 -6.55
CA LEU A 362 23.17 1.50 -6.76
C LEU A 362 22.90 1.24 -8.25
N LYS A 363 23.14 2.22 -9.12
CA LYS A 363 23.11 2.04 -10.58
C LYS A 363 24.08 0.93 -11.02
N GLY A 364 25.29 0.89 -10.45
CA GLY A 364 26.26 -0.17 -10.69
C GLY A 364 25.74 -1.56 -10.25
N TYR A 365 25.02 -1.63 -9.14
CA TYR A 365 24.32 -2.85 -8.71
C TYR A 365 23.28 -3.29 -9.75
N TYR A 366 22.41 -2.39 -10.21
CA TYR A 366 21.34 -2.70 -11.18
C TYR A 366 21.88 -3.23 -12.52
N VAL A 367 22.86 -2.53 -13.09
CA VAL A 367 23.50 -2.95 -14.34
C VAL A 367 24.20 -4.29 -14.16
N GLY A 368 24.83 -4.51 -12.99
CA GLY A 368 25.55 -5.73 -12.70
C GLY A 368 24.65 -6.95 -12.47
N MET A 369 23.53 -6.79 -11.75
CA MET A 369 22.57 -7.88 -11.44
C MET A 369 21.82 -8.40 -12.66
N THR A 370 21.71 -7.57 -13.70
CA THR A 370 21.07 -7.91 -14.97
C THR A 370 22.11 -8.31 -16.04
N GLY A 371 23.35 -8.55 -15.62
CA GLY A 371 24.49 -8.87 -16.48
C GLY A 371 24.85 -10.36 -16.51
N ARG A 372 25.98 -10.68 -17.15
CA ARG A 372 26.54 -12.05 -17.20
C ARG A 372 27.22 -12.41 -15.86
N MET A 373 27.53 -13.70 -15.66
CA MET A 373 28.03 -14.29 -14.41
C MET A 373 29.05 -13.44 -13.61
N TRP A 374 30.07 -12.87 -14.24
CA TRP A 374 31.06 -12.00 -13.58
C TRP A 374 30.50 -10.65 -13.11
N GLN A 375 29.57 -10.07 -13.87
CA GLN A 375 28.88 -8.82 -13.51
C GLN A 375 27.96 -9.04 -12.31
N ASN A 376 27.29 -10.20 -12.24
CA ASN A 376 26.48 -10.58 -11.09
C ASN A 376 27.31 -10.70 -9.80
N TRP A 377 28.52 -11.25 -9.89
CA TRP A 377 29.42 -11.33 -8.72
C TRP A 377 29.83 -9.94 -8.22
N ARG A 378 30.22 -9.02 -9.13
CA ARG A 378 30.52 -7.62 -8.77
C ARG A 378 29.30 -6.91 -8.18
N ALA A 379 28.12 -7.13 -8.75
CA ALA A 379 26.89 -6.55 -8.22
C ALA A 379 26.61 -7.02 -6.79
N ARG A 380 26.78 -8.32 -6.50
CA ARG A 380 26.65 -8.85 -5.14
C ARG A 380 27.61 -8.18 -4.16
N LEU A 381 28.86 -7.92 -4.55
CA LEU A 381 29.79 -7.18 -3.71
C LEU A 381 29.33 -5.73 -3.45
N ILE A 382 28.81 -5.05 -4.47
CA ILE A 382 28.25 -3.70 -4.33
C ILE A 382 27.04 -3.73 -3.39
N GLY A 383 26.13 -4.69 -3.56
CA GLY A 383 24.95 -4.87 -2.71
C GLY A 383 25.30 -5.12 -1.25
N THR A 384 26.24 -6.04 -0.99
CA THR A 384 26.77 -6.28 0.37
C THR A 384 27.37 -5.01 0.96
N GLY A 385 28.16 -4.26 0.18
CA GLY A 385 28.71 -2.97 0.61
C GLY A 385 27.62 -1.94 0.92
N PHE A 386 26.51 -1.95 0.18
CA PHE A 386 25.35 -1.09 0.43
C PHE A 386 24.65 -1.43 1.74
N ASN A 387 24.45 -2.73 2.02
CA ASN A 387 23.86 -3.20 3.27
C ASN A 387 24.80 -2.92 4.47
N TRP A 388 26.12 -3.02 4.28
CA TRP A 388 27.13 -2.70 5.30
C TRP A 388 27.32 -1.20 5.54
N ALA A 389 26.99 -0.35 4.57
CA ALA A 389 27.11 1.10 4.69
C ALA A 389 26.10 1.75 5.65
N GLY A 390 25.33 0.95 6.40
CA GLY A 390 24.51 1.42 7.52
C GLY A 390 23.14 1.96 7.11
N ILE A 391 22.62 1.59 5.94
CA ILE A 391 21.20 1.80 5.66
C ILE A 391 20.42 0.89 6.60
N ALA A 392 19.80 1.48 7.61
CA ALA A 392 19.05 0.74 8.60
C ALA A 392 17.95 -0.08 7.92
N GLU A 393 17.89 -1.36 8.28
CA GLU A 393 16.75 -2.22 7.98
C GLU A 393 15.48 -1.51 8.44
N ASN A 394 14.50 -1.42 7.55
CA ASN A 394 13.27 -0.71 7.85
C ASN A 394 12.06 -1.37 7.19
N TYR A 395 10.90 -0.86 7.59
CA TYR A 395 9.61 -1.26 7.07
C TYR A 395 9.03 -0.15 6.19
N SER A 396 9.79 0.44 5.24
CA SER A 396 9.29 1.53 4.38
C SER A 396 7.92 1.19 3.77
N PRO A 397 7.02 2.16 3.51
CA PRO A 397 5.78 1.89 2.77
C PRO A 397 5.98 1.04 1.50
N THR A 398 7.07 1.27 0.77
CA THR A 398 7.43 0.54 -0.46
C THR A 398 7.78 -0.94 -0.19
N SER A 399 8.25 -1.27 1.02
CA SER A 399 8.61 -2.65 1.40
C SER A 399 7.43 -3.61 1.30
N PHE A 400 6.21 -3.14 1.60
CA PHE A 400 4.99 -3.93 1.46
C PHE A 400 4.73 -4.29 -0.01
N LEU A 401 4.91 -3.35 -0.93
CA LEU A 401 4.79 -3.61 -2.37
C LEU A 401 5.89 -4.56 -2.85
N ILE A 402 7.14 -4.31 -2.48
CA ILE A 402 8.29 -5.12 -2.88
C ILE A 402 8.14 -6.58 -2.40
N ASN A 403 7.58 -6.81 -1.21
CA ASN A 403 7.35 -8.17 -0.72
C ASN A 403 6.45 -8.97 -1.66
N THR A 404 5.46 -8.31 -2.30
CA THR A 404 4.58 -8.97 -3.29
C THR A 404 5.31 -9.40 -4.56
N LEU A 405 6.46 -8.78 -4.86
CA LEU A 405 7.26 -9.04 -6.07
C LEU A 405 8.12 -10.30 -5.96
N LEU A 406 8.23 -10.89 -4.77
CA LEU A 406 8.89 -12.18 -4.59
C LEU A 406 8.16 -13.29 -5.39
N PRO A 407 8.87 -14.36 -5.80
CA PRO A 407 8.24 -15.49 -6.48
C PRO A 407 7.03 -16.05 -5.71
N PRO A 408 5.97 -16.53 -6.39
CA PRO A 408 4.75 -16.99 -5.72
C PRO A 408 4.97 -18.07 -4.65
N ASP A 409 5.94 -18.97 -4.87
CA ASP A 409 6.34 -20.07 -4.00
C ASP A 409 7.51 -19.74 -3.06
N ASN A 410 7.92 -18.47 -2.98
CA ASN A 410 8.95 -18.02 -2.05
C ASN A 410 8.39 -17.94 -0.62
N ASN A 411 9.14 -18.49 0.34
CA ASN A 411 8.76 -18.60 1.74
C ASN A 411 8.70 -17.24 2.46
N ASN A 412 9.43 -16.24 1.97
CA ASN A 412 9.46 -14.88 2.51
C ASN A 412 8.36 -13.98 1.90
N ARG A 413 7.61 -14.47 0.90
CA ARG A 413 6.47 -13.75 0.35
C ARG A 413 5.26 -13.90 1.28
N SER A 414 5.02 -12.84 2.04
CA SER A 414 3.94 -12.75 3.03
C SER A 414 2.75 -11.94 2.52
N MET A 415 2.86 -11.30 1.36
CA MET A 415 1.82 -10.39 0.83
C MET A 415 1.57 -10.59 -0.66
N ASP A 416 0.37 -10.19 -1.10
CA ASP A 416 -0.05 -10.15 -2.50
C ASP A 416 -0.63 -8.78 -2.87
N TYR A 417 -0.46 -8.40 -4.12
CA TYR A 417 -1.05 -7.19 -4.67
C TYR A 417 -2.52 -7.44 -5.02
N VAL A 418 -3.45 -6.68 -4.43
CA VAL A 418 -4.90 -6.87 -4.66
C VAL A 418 -5.34 -6.12 -5.90
N ALA A 419 -5.15 -4.80 -5.93
CA ALA A 419 -5.58 -3.90 -7.00
C ALA A 419 -5.00 -2.49 -6.79
N THR A 420 -5.16 -1.61 -7.78
CA THR A 420 -5.03 -0.16 -7.63
C THR A 420 -6.39 0.48 -7.77
N ILE A 421 -6.80 1.25 -6.77
CA ILE A 421 -7.97 2.11 -6.87
C ILE A 421 -7.55 3.37 -7.64
N PHE A 422 -8.15 3.59 -8.80
CA PHE A 422 -8.04 4.83 -9.57
C PHE A 422 -9.30 5.67 -9.29
N ILE A 423 -9.11 6.79 -8.59
CA ILE A 423 -10.19 7.67 -8.15
C ILE A 423 -10.39 8.79 -9.18
N GLU A 424 -11.57 8.80 -9.83
CA GLU A 424 -12.02 9.85 -10.74
C GLU A 424 -12.94 10.89 -10.09
#